data_AF-A0A9X3C0U6-F1
#
_entry.id   AF-A0A9X3C0U6-F1
#
_cell.length_a   1.000
_cell.length_b   1.000
_cell.length_c   1.000
_cell.angle_alpha   90.00
_cell.angle_beta   90.00
_cell.angle_gamma   90.00
#
_symmetry.space_group_name_H-M   'P 1'
#
loop_
_entity.id
_entity.type
_entity.pdbx_description
1 polymer ?
#
loop_
_entity_poly.entity_id
_entity_poly.type
_entity_poly.pdbx_seq_one_letter_code
_entity_poly.pdbx_strand_id
1 'polypeptide(L)'
;MGTLKEDIRKQSDWIIKAFEVDGYKLDFSIASLMEIDLFFEKNLVDGRPKRRGRLSKNYGGIIFSISSYVAETLIKNVSGSKLITDDKDPHGEINFSIEFPNGMVCWPGQRIIKRIQNGLEDGVYPYGYELTKEYIPEKFDDSFWNIGKKTNNVESVKPWWKFW
;
A
#
# COMPACT_ATOMS: atom_id res chain seq x y z
N MET A 1 12.55 -11.20 -19.22
CA MET A 1 11.43 -10.71 -18.40
C MET A 1 11.86 -10.82 -16.94
N GLY A 2 11.59 -9.82 -16.10
CA GLY A 2 11.74 -9.98 -14.65
C GLY A 2 10.66 -10.93 -14.11
N THR A 3 10.89 -11.50 -12.94
CA THR A 3 9.82 -12.25 -12.22
C THR A 3 8.94 -11.29 -11.44
N LEU A 4 7.68 -11.67 -11.18
CA LEU A 4 6.75 -10.91 -10.35
C LEU A 4 7.34 -10.60 -8.98
N LYS A 5 8.13 -11.51 -8.41
CA LYS A 5 8.85 -11.30 -7.15
C LYS A 5 9.89 -10.17 -7.24
N GLU A 6 10.63 -10.08 -8.34
CA GLU A 6 11.58 -8.99 -8.57
C GLU A 6 10.85 -7.66 -8.81
N ASP A 7 9.74 -7.70 -9.53
CA ASP A 7 8.95 -6.52 -9.84
C ASP A 7 8.28 -5.97 -8.57
N ILE A 8 7.77 -6.80 -7.66
CA ILE A 8 7.28 -6.38 -6.35
C ILE A 8 8.33 -5.54 -5.60
N ARG A 9 9.58 -6.01 -5.55
CA ARG A 9 10.66 -5.26 -4.89
C ARG A 9 10.92 -3.91 -5.56
N LYS A 10 11.04 -3.90 -6.89
CA LYS A 10 11.28 -2.67 -7.66
C LYS A 10 10.15 -1.67 -7.50
N GLN A 11 8.90 -2.12 -7.53
CA GLN A 11 7.73 -1.26 -7.41
C GLN A 11 7.57 -0.73 -5.97
N SER A 12 7.91 -1.54 -4.97
CA SER A 12 8.01 -1.09 -3.58
C SER A 12 9.05 0.04 -3.43
N ASP A 13 10.24 -0.11 -4.01
CA ASP A 13 11.27 0.94 -3.96
C ASP A 13 10.86 2.20 -4.74
N TRP A 14 10.16 2.03 -5.85
CA TRP A 14 9.68 3.13 -6.68
C TRP A 14 8.60 3.95 -5.95
N ILE A 15 7.62 3.30 -5.32
CA ILE A 15 6.51 4.02 -4.68
C ILE A 15 7.00 4.88 -3.50
N ILE A 16 8.03 4.45 -2.77
CA ILE A 16 8.66 5.24 -1.71
C ILE A 16 9.11 6.60 -2.25
N LYS A 17 9.86 6.59 -3.36
CA LYS A 17 10.35 7.82 -4.02
C LYS A 17 9.21 8.68 -4.55
N ALA A 18 8.18 8.05 -5.11
CA ALA A 18 7.01 8.76 -5.62
C ALA A 18 6.22 9.45 -4.49
N PHE A 19 6.03 8.75 -3.36
CA PHE A 19 5.32 9.25 -2.18
C PHE A 19 6.09 10.38 -1.48
N GLU A 20 7.43 10.29 -1.41
CA GLU A 20 8.29 11.33 -0.84
C GLU A 20 8.11 12.69 -1.53
N VAL A 21 7.90 12.71 -2.86
CA VAL A 21 7.65 13.94 -3.63
C VAL A 21 6.37 14.67 -3.18
N ASP A 22 5.40 13.93 -2.65
CA ASP A 22 4.15 14.44 -2.11
C ASP A 22 4.17 14.59 -0.58
N GLY A 23 5.32 14.38 0.05
CA GLY A 23 5.51 14.52 1.49
C GLY A 23 5.00 13.35 2.33
N TYR A 24 4.63 12.23 1.70
CA TYR A 24 4.34 10.98 2.44
C TYR A 24 5.65 10.28 2.79
N LYS A 25 5.73 9.73 4.01
CA LYS A 25 6.92 9.01 4.48
C LYS A 25 6.66 7.50 4.56
N LEU A 26 7.19 6.78 3.58
CA LEU A 26 7.17 5.33 3.54
C LEU A 26 8.54 4.76 3.97
N ASP A 27 8.61 4.15 5.15
CA ASP A 27 9.86 3.67 5.76
C ASP A 27 9.85 2.18 6.16
N PHE A 28 8.90 1.42 5.63
CA PHE A 28 8.63 0.01 5.94
C PHE A 28 8.23 -0.28 7.39
N SER A 29 7.93 0.72 8.22
CA SER A 29 7.25 0.48 9.49
C SER A 29 5.78 0.13 9.27
N ILE A 30 5.16 -0.60 10.20
CA ILE A 30 3.70 -0.83 10.16
C ILE A 30 2.94 0.50 10.21
N ALA A 31 3.42 1.48 11.00
CA ALA A 31 2.84 2.82 11.07
C ALA A 31 2.80 3.55 9.71
N SER A 32 3.82 3.37 8.86
CA SER A 32 3.87 4.00 7.53
C SER A 32 2.71 3.59 6.60
N LEU A 33 2.01 2.49 6.89
CA LEU A 33 0.80 2.09 6.15
C LEU A 33 -0.31 3.13 6.29
N MET A 34 -0.32 3.96 7.34
CA MET A 34 -1.26 5.07 7.49
C MET A 34 -1.13 6.11 6.37
N GLU A 35 0.08 6.30 5.83
CA GLU A 35 0.32 7.23 4.72
C GLU A 35 -0.38 6.75 3.44
N ILE A 36 -0.51 5.43 3.25
CA ILE A 36 -1.25 4.83 2.14
C ILE A 36 -2.75 5.12 2.29
N ASP A 37 -3.28 4.94 3.51
CA ASP A 37 -4.68 5.26 3.79
C ASP A 37 -4.98 6.75 3.59
N LEU A 38 -4.10 7.63 4.07
CA LEU A 38 -4.20 9.08 3.86
C LEU A 38 -4.11 9.45 2.38
N PHE A 39 -3.22 8.80 1.62
CA PHE A 39 -3.11 8.98 0.18
C PHE A 39 -4.43 8.65 -0.52
N PHE A 40 -5.09 7.54 -0.15
CA PHE A 40 -6.39 7.19 -0.69
C PHE A 40 -7.48 8.18 -0.33
N GLU A 41 -7.58 8.62 0.94
CA GLU A 41 -8.51 9.67 1.35
C GLU A 41 -8.33 10.97 0.53
N LYS A 42 -7.08 11.32 0.22
CA LYS A 42 -6.75 12.52 -0.56
C LYS A 42 -7.00 12.37 -2.06
N ASN A 43 -6.91 11.16 -2.62
CA ASN A 43 -6.92 10.94 -4.08
C ASN A 43 -8.17 10.22 -4.61
N LEU A 44 -9.03 9.72 -3.73
CA LEU A 44 -10.29 9.08 -4.10
C LEU A 44 -11.50 9.90 -3.66
N VAL A 45 -12.62 9.71 -4.36
CA VAL A 45 -13.97 10.10 -3.95
C VAL A 45 -14.86 8.92 -4.30
N ASP A 46 -15.57 8.37 -3.32
CA ASP A 46 -16.46 7.20 -3.49
C ASP A 46 -15.77 6.03 -4.23
N GLY A 47 -14.54 5.73 -3.83
CA GLY A 47 -13.70 4.67 -4.41
C GLY A 47 -13.23 4.92 -5.84
N ARG A 48 -13.37 6.14 -6.36
CA ARG A 48 -12.95 6.52 -7.71
C ARG A 48 -11.84 7.57 -7.67
N PRO A 49 -10.84 7.49 -8.57
CA PRO A 49 -9.81 8.52 -8.69
C PRO A 49 -10.38 9.92 -8.91
N LYS A 50 -9.89 10.90 -8.15
CA LYS A 50 -10.17 12.32 -8.40
C LYS A 50 -9.68 12.71 -9.80
N ARG A 51 -10.49 13.53 -10.49
CA ARG A 51 -10.12 14.06 -11.81
C ARG A 51 -8.81 14.85 -11.70
N ARG A 52 -7.81 14.52 -12.54
CA ARG A 52 -6.45 15.10 -12.52
C ARG A 52 -5.64 14.84 -11.21
N GLY A 53 -6.09 13.94 -10.34
CA GLY A 53 -5.32 13.50 -9.17
C GLY A 53 -4.22 12.48 -9.50
N ARG A 54 -3.47 12.02 -8.49
CA ARG A 54 -2.37 11.05 -8.69
C ARG A 54 -2.82 9.74 -9.35
N LEU A 55 -4.02 9.30 -8.99
CA LEU A 55 -4.62 8.07 -9.48
C LEU A 55 -5.34 8.24 -10.84
N SER A 56 -5.32 9.43 -11.44
CA SER A 56 -6.00 9.68 -12.73
C SER A 56 -5.25 9.12 -13.95
N LYS A 57 -3.99 8.74 -13.79
CA LYS A 57 -3.14 8.12 -14.81
C LYS A 57 -2.37 6.96 -14.20
N ASN A 58 -2.08 5.94 -15.00
CA ASN A 58 -1.35 4.74 -14.56
C ASN A 58 -1.93 4.11 -13.28
N TYR A 59 -3.26 4.08 -13.18
CA TYR A 59 -3.97 3.64 -11.98
C TYR A 59 -3.51 2.24 -11.53
N GLY A 60 -3.55 1.25 -12.44
CA GLY A 60 -3.14 -0.13 -12.15
C GLY A 60 -1.70 -0.23 -11.64
N GLY A 61 -0.74 0.41 -12.33
CA GLY A 61 0.67 0.38 -11.91
C GLY A 61 0.90 1.01 -10.53
N ILE A 62 0.20 2.10 -10.21
CA ILE A 62 0.28 2.73 -8.87
C ILE A 62 -0.32 1.80 -7.80
N ILE A 63 -1.47 1.20 -8.08
CA ILE A 63 -2.10 0.24 -7.15
C ILE A 63 -1.19 -0.98 -6.92
N PHE A 64 -0.56 -1.51 -7.97
CA PHE A 64 0.41 -2.60 -7.84
C PHE A 64 1.64 -2.18 -7.01
N SER A 65 2.13 -0.97 -7.21
CA SER A 65 3.29 -0.45 -6.44
C SER A 65 2.98 -0.26 -4.96
N ILE A 66 1.80 0.30 -4.64
CA ILE A 66 1.32 0.40 -3.27
C ILE A 66 1.17 -1.00 -2.65
N SER A 67 0.57 -1.94 -3.38
CA SER A 67 0.38 -3.32 -2.92
C SER A 67 1.71 -4.02 -2.64
N SER A 68 2.71 -3.76 -3.48
CA SER A 68 4.06 -4.29 -3.34
C SER A 68 4.77 -3.73 -2.11
N TYR A 69 4.61 -2.44 -1.83
CA TYR A 69 5.13 -1.84 -0.61
C TYR A 69 4.47 -2.40 0.66
N VAL A 70 3.15 -2.61 0.65
CA VAL A 70 2.46 -3.29 1.76
C VAL A 70 3.06 -4.68 1.97
N ALA A 71 3.32 -5.41 0.89
CA ALA A 71 3.90 -6.74 0.95
C ALA A 71 5.29 -6.75 1.60
N GLU A 72 6.20 -5.92 1.09
CA GLU A 72 7.56 -5.79 1.62
C GLU A 72 7.56 -5.28 3.07
N THR A 73 6.64 -4.37 3.42
CA THR A 73 6.45 -3.90 4.81
C THR A 73 6.10 -5.06 5.73
N LEU A 74 5.11 -5.89 5.37
CA LEU A 74 4.71 -7.03 6.19
C LEU A 74 5.84 -8.06 6.33
N ILE A 75 6.53 -8.39 5.23
CA ILE A 75 7.64 -9.36 5.22
C ILE A 75 8.82 -8.88 6.09
N LYS A 76 9.13 -7.58 6.06
CA LYS A 76 10.23 -7.01 6.87
C LYS A 76 9.92 -7.00 8.36
N ASN A 77 8.64 -6.88 8.75
CA ASN A 77 8.23 -6.83 10.16
C ASN A 77 7.89 -8.21 10.74
N VAL A 78 7.72 -9.25 9.91
CA VAL A 78 7.44 -10.62 10.38
C VAL A 78 8.48 -11.60 9.81
N SER A 79 9.48 -11.91 10.63
CA SER A 79 10.53 -12.86 10.27
C SER A 79 9.97 -14.24 9.94
N GLY A 80 10.44 -14.85 8.84
CA GLY A 80 9.98 -16.16 8.37
C GLY A 80 8.79 -16.11 7.41
N SER A 81 8.26 -14.92 7.12
CA SER A 81 7.22 -14.73 6.10
C SER A 81 7.70 -15.14 4.71
N LYS A 82 6.78 -15.69 3.90
CA LYS A 82 7.06 -16.12 2.52
C LYS A 82 6.16 -15.40 1.55
N LEU A 83 6.78 -14.73 0.57
CA LEU A 83 6.08 -14.18 -0.58
C LEU A 83 5.80 -15.30 -1.60
N ILE A 84 4.52 -15.47 -1.93
CA ILE A 84 4.01 -16.46 -2.90
C ILE A 84 3.54 -15.72 -4.14
N THR A 85 4.11 -16.08 -5.30
CA THR A 85 3.86 -15.46 -6.61
C THR A 85 3.72 -16.53 -7.67
N ASP A 86 2.94 -16.26 -8.71
CA ASP A 86 2.85 -17.07 -9.92
C ASP A 86 3.06 -16.19 -11.16
N ASP A 87 4.20 -16.34 -11.84
CA ASP A 87 4.54 -15.58 -13.06
C ASP A 87 3.62 -15.94 -14.26
N LYS A 88 2.81 -16.98 -14.14
CA LYS A 88 1.84 -17.40 -15.17
C LYS A 88 0.44 -16.86 -14.90
N ASP A 89 0.16 -16.29 -13.73
CA ASP A 89 -1.14 -15.72 -13.41
C ASP A 89 -1.30 -14.36 -14.11
N PRO A 90 -2.26 -14.21 -15.04
CA PRO A 90 -2.53 -12.91 -15.68
C PRO A 90 -3.00 -11.82 -14.69
N HIS A 91 -3.39 -12.22 -13.47
CA HIS A 91 -3.76 -11.34 -12.37
C HIS A 91 -2.78 -11.42 -11.19
N GLY A 92 -1.54 -11.87 -11.43
CA GLY A 92 -0.52 -12.05 -10.40
C GLY A 92 -0.25 -10.79 -9.57
N GLU A 93 -0.32 -9.60 -10.18
CA GLU A 93 -0.19 -8.30 -9.50
C GLU A 93 -1.24 -8.05 -8.40
N ILE A 94 -2.36 -8.76 -8.44
CA ILE A 94 -3.44 -8.67 -7.44
C ILE A 94 -3.44 -9.92 -6.53
N ASN A 95 -3.12 -11.08 -7.10
CA ASN A 95 -3.30 -12.38 -6.46
C ASN A 95 -2.10 -12.90 -5.68
N PHE A 96 -0.93 -12.24 -5.76
CA PHE A 96 0.20 -12.60 -4.92
C PHE A 96 -0.17 -12.53 -3.43
N SER A 97 0.45 -13.39 -2.63
CA SER A 97 0.12 -13.52 -1.21
C SER A 97 1.36 -13.63 -0.34
N ILE A 98 1.17 -13.44 0.96
CA ILE A 98 2.19 -13.67 1.98
C ILE A 98 1.65 -14.72 2.93
N GLU A 99 2.45 -15.74 3.18
CA GLU A 99 2.24 -16.73 4.24
C GLU A 99 3.11 -16.36 5.44
N PHE A 100 2.48 -16.16 6.59
CA PHE A 100 3.15 -15.85 7.87
C PHE A 100 3.54 -17.14 8.61
N PRO A 101 4.50 -17.09 9.56
CA PRO A 101 4.95 -18.27 10.30
C PRO A 101 3.86 -19.01 11.08
N ASN A 102 2.81 -18.29 11.49
CA ASN A 102 1.65 -18.88 12.17
C ASN A 102 0.61 -19.49 11.21
N GLY A 103 0.89 -19.55 9.91
CA GLY A 103 0.01 -20.11 8.88
C GLY A 103 -1.06 -19.15 8.37
N MET A 104 -1.13 -17.92 8.88
CA MET A 104 -2.02 -16.90 8.30
C MET A 104 -1.55 -16.54 6.89
N VAL A 105 -2.49 -16.26 6.01
CA VAL A 105 -2.22 -15.80 4.64
C VAL A 105 -2.89 -14.44 4.43
N CYS A 106 -2.19 -13.51 3.80
CA CYS A 106 -2.75 -12.24 3.35
C CYS A 106 -2.49 -11.99 1.87
N TRP A 107 -3.35 -11.20 1.25
CA TRP A 107 -3.29 -10.84 -0.18
C TRP A 107 -3.24 -9.31 -0.31
N PRO A 108 -2.03 -8.71 -0.34
CA PRO A 108 -1.88 -7.26 -0.31
C PRO A 108 -2.61 -6.54 -1.46
N GLY A 109 -2.52 -7.08 -2.68
CA GLY A 109 -3.24 -6.55 -3.84
C GLY A 109 -4.75 -6.48 -3.63
N GLN A 110 -5.35 -7.59 -3.20
CA GLN A 110 -6.78 -7.64 -2.89
C GLN A 110 -7.16 -6.71 -1.72
N ARG A 111 -6.31 -6.58 -0.70
CA ARG A 111 -6.56 -5.63 0.40
C ARG A 111 -6.64 -4.20 -0.10
N ILE A 112 -5.71 -3.79 -0.97
CA ILE A 112 -5.75 -2.44 -1.56
C ILE A 112 -7.03 -2.22 -2.37
N ILE A 113 -7.47 -3.20 -3.16
CA ILE A 113 -8.74 -3.08 -3.90
C ILE A 113 -9.93 -2.90 -2.96
N LYS A 114 -10.00 -3.68 -1.87
CA LYS A 114 -11.04 -3.54 -0.84
C LYS A 114 -11.00 -2.15 -0.17
N ARG A 115 -9.81 -1.67 0.20
CA ARG A 115 -9.62 -0.32 0.76
C ARG A 115 -10.19 0.77 -0.14
N ILE A 116 -9.96 0.63 -1.45
CA ILE A 116 -10.44 1.59 -2.45
C ILE A 116 -11.97 1.53 -2.54
N GLN A 117 -12.55 0.33 -2.55
CA GLN A 117 -14.00 0.14 -2.68
C GLN A 117 -14.79 0.59 -1.46
N ASN A 118 -14.30 0.24 -0.26
CA ASN A 118 -15.06 0.34 0.99
C ASN A 118 -14.60 1.48 1.91
N GLY A 119 -13.58 2.24 1.51
CA GLY A 119 -13.09 3.33 2.34
C GLY A 119 -12.30 2.83 3.56
N LEU A 120 -12.26 3.62 4.64
CA LEU A 120 -11.48 3.32 5.84
C LEU A 120 -11.93 2.06 6.60
N GLU A 121 -13.13 1.52 6.35
CA GLU A 121 -13.55 0.21 6.86
C GLU A 121 -12.54 -0.88 6.47
N ASP A 122 -12.01 -0.78 5.25
CA ASP A 122 -10.96 -1.65 4.75
C ASP A 122 -9.57 -1.00 4.80
N GLY A 123 -9.30 -0.19 5.84
CA GLY A 123 -8.00 0.44 6.13
C GLY A 123 -6.79 -0.48 5.98
N VAL A 124 -5.71 0.01 5.36
CA VAL A 124 -4.46 -0.76 5.18
C VAL A 124 -3.71 -0.88 6.50
N TYR A 125 -3.59 0.22 7.25
CA TYR A 125 -2.89 0.24 8.54
C TYR A 125 -3.50 -0.70 9.58
N PRO A 126 -4.81 -0.66 9.89
CA PRO A 126 -5.41 -1.60 10.84
C PRO A 126 -5.24 -3.05 10.43
N TYR A 127 -5.36 -3.35 9.14
CA TYR A 127 -5.14 -4.70 8.64
C TYR A 127 -3.69 -5.16 8.84
N GLY A 128 -2.72 -4.32 8.46
CA GLY A 128 -1.31 -4.63 8.64
C GLY A 128 -0.94 -4.77 10.12
N TYR A 129 -1.47 -3.92 11.00
CA TYR A 129 -1.29 -4.03 12.43
C TYR A 129 -1.85 -5.36 12.97
N GLU A 130 -3.10 -5.71 12.65
CA GLU A 130 -3.71 -6.94 13.14
C GLU A 130 -2.95 -8.21 12.71
N LEU A 131 -2.40 -8.23 11.50
CA LEU A 131 -1.56 -9.33 11.01
C LEU A 131 -0.21 -9.43 11.72
N THR A 132 0.30 -8.32 12.27
CA THR A 132 1.68 -8.22 12.76
C THR A 132 1.81 -7.94 14.25
N LYS A 133 0.71 -7.66 14.97
CA LYS A 133 0.69 -7.26 16.39
C LYS A 133 1.38 -8.23 17.36
N GLU A 134 1.49 -9.51 17.01
CA GLU A 134 2.19 -10.51 17.82
C GLU A 134 3.71 -10.52 17.59
N TYR A 135 4.17 -9.88 16.52
CA TYR A 135 5.57 -9.85 16.06
C TYR A 135 6.25 -8.50 16.27
N ILE A 136 5.47 -7.44 16.50
CA ILE A 136 5.97 -6.06 16.62
C ILE A 136 5.73 -5.53 18.05
N PRO A 137 6.60 -4.67 18.59
CA PRO A 137 6.42 -4.06 19.91
C PRO A 137 5.46 -2.86 19.90
N GLU A 138 5.19 -2.25 18.75
CA GLU A 138 4.37 -1.06 18.62
C GLU A 138 2.90 -1.34 18.93
N LYS A 139 2.22 -0.36 19.52
CA LYS A 139 0.77 -0.38 19.73
C LYS A 139 0.05 0.24 18.53
N PHE A 140 -1.23 -0.09 18.40
CA PHE A 140 -2.11 0.57 17.44
C PHE A 140 -2.17 2.08 17.72
N ASP A 141 -2.02 2.87 16.66
CA ASP A 141 -2.10 4.33 16.69
C ASP A 141 -3.53 4.77 16.34
N ASP A 142 -4.29 5.14 17.37
CA ASP A 142 -5.67 5.60 17.25
C ASP A 142 -5.83 6.90 16.44
N SER A 143 -4.73 7.63 16.17
CA SER A 143 -4.78 8.79 15.28
C SER A 143 -5.20 8.42 13.85
N PHE A 144 -5.08 7.15 13.47
CA PHE A 144 -5.62 6.58 12.23
C PHE A 144 -7.08 6.99 11.97
N TRP A 145 -7.94 6.94 12.98
CA TRP A 145 -9.37 7.25 12.82
C TRP A 145 -9.67 8.73 12.53
N ASN A 146 -8.63 9.57 12.47
CA ASN A 146 -8.73 10.99 12.20
C ASN A 146 -8.11 11.43 10.85
N ILE A 147 -7.48 10.52 10.09
CA ILE A 147 -6.74 10.87 8.85
C ILE A 147 -7.62 11.44 7.72
N GLY A 148 -8.94 11.29 7.78
CA GLY A 148 -9.91 11.88 6.85
C GLY A 148 -10.61 13.15 7.36
N LYS A 149 -10.40 13.57 8.62
CA LYS A 149 -11.11 14.73 9.22
C LYS A 149 -10.45 16.09 8.91
N LYS A 150 -9.29 16.10 8.25
CA LYS A 150 -8.56 17.30 7.84
C LYS A 150 -8.24 17.27 6.34
N THR A 151 -9.18 17.67 5.49
CA THR A 151 -8.88 17.81 4.04
C THR A 151 -9.67 18.95 3.42
N ASN A 152 -9.23 20.19 3.69
CA ASN A 152 -9.50 21.36 2.85
C ASN A 152 -8.17 22.07 2.60
N ASN A 153 -7.50 21.73 1.49
CA ASN A 153 -6.67 22.60 0.63
C ASN A 153 -5.79 21.73 -0.27
N VAL A 154 -5.97 21.86 -1.58
CA VAL A 154 -5.11 21.22 -2.59
C VAL A 154 -4.18 22.30 -3.16
N GLU A 155 -2.92 22.26 -2.77
CA GLU A 155 -1.85 22.94 -3.52
C GLU A 155 -1.32 22.04 -4.65
N SER A 156 -0.70 22.69 -5.64
CA SER A 156 -0.33 22.10 -6.93
C SER A 156 0.65 20.92 -6.82
N VAL A 157 0.30 19.82 -7.48
CA VAL A 157 0.99 18.53 -7.39
C VAL A 157 2.13 18.45 -8.42
N LYS A 158 3.39 18.25 -7.97
CA LYS A 158 4.59 18.08 -8.84
C LYS A 158 4.55 16.77 -9.64
N PRO A 159 5.14 16.64 -10.83
CA PRO A 159 4.96 15.40 -11.62
C PRO A 159 5.83 14.20 -11.19
N TRP A 160 5.27 12.97 -11.19
CA TRP A 160 5.97 11.70 -10.85
C TRP A 160 6.86 11.11 -11.96
N TRP A 161 6.82 11.63 -13.19
CA TRP A 161 7.52 11.05 -14.34
C TRP A 161 9.04 11.29 -14.39
N LYS A 162 9.61 11.98 -13.40
CA LYS A 162 11.06 12.29 -13.35
C LYS A 162 11.94 11.13 -12.84
N PHE A 163 11.34 10.02 -12.46
CA PHE A 163 12.02 8.89 -11.80
C PHE A 163 11.87 7.57 -12.58
N TRP A 164 11.61 7.66 -13.89
CA TRP A 164 11.60 6.54 -14.85
C TRP A 164 12.99 6.33 -15.44
#